data_AF-A0A707BAH8-F1
#
_entry.id   AF-A0A707BAH8-F1
#
_cell.length_a   1.000
_cell.length_b   1.000
_cell.length_c   1.000
_cell.angle_alpha   90.00
_cell.angle_beta   90.00
_cell.angle_gamma   90.00
#
_symmetry.space_group_name_H-M   'P 1'
#
loop_
_entity.id
_entity.type
_entity.pdbx_description
1 polymer ?
#
loop_
_entity_poly.entity_id
_entity_poly.type
_entity_poly.pdbx_seq_one_letter_code
_entity_poly.pdbx_strand_id
1 'polypeptide(L)'
;GDDLLFGYMHKKHNIVTLNGVASWQMDFERKISVLNSYLNFRTVAVPALISKRKFAALLLSVFFVREVFLASFSCRYELARAMIMSYNDCLSGREFWEDNVDLLEIRKRINAITHNEKFNVEGIDIVNGCVDYPCSGKEKAIYKFFRCITLNGHLIPAFFLIKKPIVVDYRHYHPTKFSFRRITIYHLNIENGKLLKLTHSKMEFFKVIINGLFTAVKNFYRFKSAKKEMKNSLPYLTSKLFWYKKFNKKSEDKY
;
A
#
# COMPACT_ATOMS: atom_id res chain seq x y z
N GLY A 1 2.92 9.67 8.91
CA GLY A 1 1.59 9.97 8.34
C GLY A 1 0.83 10.96 9.21
N ASP A 2 0.90 10.74 10.51
CA ASP A 2 0.74 11.73 11.58
C ASP A 2 1.49 13.05 11.33
N ASP A 3 2.76 13.02 10.88
CA ASP A 3 3.54 14.19 10.47
C ASP A 3 2.85 15.05 9.39
N LEU A 4 2.38 14.41 8.33
CA LEU A 4 1.64 15.04 7.24
C LEU A 4 0.30 15.62 7.74
N LEU A 5 -0.41 14.88 8.59
CA LEU A 5 -1.63 15.36 9.24
C LEU A 5 -1.36 16.58 10.12
N PHE A 6 -0.29 16.54 10.92
CA PHE A 6 0.13 17.64 11.78
C PHE A 6 0.41 18.90 10.94
N GLY A 7 1.23 18.78 9.90
CA GLY A 7 1.50 19.89 8.98
C GLY A 7 0.23 20.42 8.30
N TYR A 8 -0.70 19.54 7.92
CA TYR A 8 -1.97 19.95 7.33
C TYR A 8 -2.88 20.70 8.32
N MET A 9 -2.88 20.32 9.59
CA MET A 9 -3.67 20.97 10.64
C MET A 9 -3.07 22.32 11.05
N HIS A 10 -1.75 22.47 10.97
CA HIS A 10 -1.00 23.62 11.50
C HIS A 10 -0.49 24.58 10.42
N LYS A 11 -1.26 24.83 9.36
CA LYS A 11 -0.86 25.66 8.20
C LYS A 11 -0.39 27.08 8.50
N LYS A 12 -0.66 27.59 9.69
CA LYS A 12 -0.21 28.92 10.13
C LYS A 12 1.25 28.93 10.60
N HIS A 13 1.87 27.77 10.79
CA HIS A 13 3.27 27.65 11.18
C HIS A 13 4.13 27.44 9.94
N ASN A 14 5.24 28.17 9.85
CA ASN A 14 6.24 27.95 8.82
C ASN A 14 7.08 26.73 9.20
N ILE A 15 6.80 25.60 8.54
CA ILE A 15 7.65 24.40 8.63
C ILE A 15 8.77 24.56 7.59
N VAL A 16 10.02 24.59 8.04
CA VAL A 16 11.20 24.76 7.19
C VAL A 16 12.10 23.53 7.32
N THR A 17 12.56 22.99 6.20
CA THR A 17 13.63 21.97 6.17
C THR A 17 14.95 22.68 5.91
N LEU A 18 15.91 22.54 6.83
CA LEU A 18 17.19 23.23 6.75
C LEU A 18 18.22 22.37 6.01
N ASN A 19 18.85 22.94 4.98
CA ASN A 19 19.98 22.30 4.32
C ASN A 19 21.14 22.14 5.30
N GLY A 20 21.84 21.00 5.25
CA GLY A 20 22.96 20.71 6.14
C GLY A 20 22.56 20.22 7.54
N VAL A 21 21.27 20.25 7.90
CA VAL A 21 20.76 19.65 9.15
C VAL A 21 20.06 18.34 8.80
N ALA A 22 20.72 17.22 9.08
CA ALA A 22 20.21 15.88 8.77
C ALA A 22 20.46 14.91 9.92
N SER A 23 19.70 13.82 9.93
CA SER A 23 19.97 12.65 10.76
C SER A 23 20.07 11.41 9.88
N TRP A 24 20.90 10.45 10.28
CA TRP A 24 20.99 9.17 9.59
C TRP A 24 19.74 8.35 9.90
N GLN A 25 18.93 8.09 8.88
CA GLN A 25 17.73 7.26 8.98
C GLN A 25 17.70 6.22 7.86
N MET A 26 17.01 5.10 8.10
CA MET A 26 16.78 4.12 7.05
C MET A 26 15.92 4.70 5.93
N ASP A 27 16.29 4.37 4.70
CA ASP A 27 15.55 4.71 3.49
C ASP A 27 14.11 4.13 3.51
N PHE A 28 13.15 4.92 3.02
CA PHE A 28 11.73 4.56 2.95
C PHE A 28 11.46 3.43 1.96
N GLU A 29 12.25 3.31 0.90
CA GLU A 29 12.10 2.23 -0.08
C GLU A 29 12.32 0.85 0.56
N ARG A 30 13.00 0.81 1.72
CA ARG A 30 13.22 -0.43 2.48
C ARG A 30 12.00 -0.93 3.23
N LYS A 31 10.98 -0.08 3.35
CA LYS A 31 9.77 -0.36 4.15
C LYS A 31 8.61 -0.86 3.28
N ILE A 32 8.86 -1.48 2.13
CA ILE A 32 7.79 -2.06 1.32
C ILE A 32 7.29 -3.35 1.99
N SER A 33 6.05 -3.34 2.47
CA SER A 33 5.36 -4.51 3.04
C SER A 33 3.85 -4.36 2.91
N VAL A 34 3.12 -5.47 3.09
CA VAL A 34 1.65 -5.48 3.07
C VAL A 34 1.09 -4.53 4.14
N LEU A 35 1.65 -4.57 5.37
CA LEU A 35 1.26 -3.65 6.45
C LEU A 35 1.55 -2.19 6.11
N ASN A 36 2.74 -1.91 5.57
CA ASN A 36 3.09 -0.54 5.23
C ASN A 36 2.23 0.00 4.09
N SER A 37 1.74 -0.83 3.17
CA SER A 37 0.78 -0.39 2.16
C SER A 37 -0.57 0.02 2.76
N TYR A 38 -1.08 -0.75 3.73
CA TYR A 38 -2.25 -0.34 4.52
C TYR A 38 -2.03 1.03 5.18
N LEU A 39 -0.87 1.22 5.84
CA LEU A 39 -0.54 2.46 6.53
C LEU A 39 -0.31 3.63 5.56
N ASN A 40 0.34 3.39 4.43
CA ASN A 40 0.60 4.39 3.39
C ASN A 40 -0.70 4.89 2.75
N PHE A 41 -1.68 4.01 2.52
CA PHE A 41 -2.98 4.48 2.04
C PHE A 41 -3.70 5.33 3.11
N ARG A 42 -3.58 4.95 4.39
CA ARG A 42 -4.13 5.72 5.51
C ARG A 42 -3.57 7.13 5.57
N THR A 43 -2.28 7.31 5.28
CA THR A 43 -1.62 8.64 5.32
C THR A 43 -2.17 9.60 4.28
N VAL A 44 -2.76 9.13 3.17
CA VAL A 44 -3.40 10.00 2.17
C VAL A 44 -4.92 10.11 2.35
N ALA A 45 -5.58 9.05 2.83
CA ALA A 45 -7.02 9.02 3.03
C ALA A 45 -7.49 9.97 4.13
N VAL A 46 -6.81 10.00 5.29
CA VAL A 46 -7.18 10.88 6.41
C VAL A 46 -7.08 12.36 6.05
N PRO A 47 -5.98 12.87 5.48
CA PRO A 47 -5.92 14.24 4.97
C PRO A 47 -7.02 14.56 3.96
N ALA A 48 -7.38 13.62 3.08
CA ALA A 48 -8.44 13.84 2.10
C ALA A 48 -9.79 14.10 2.80
N LEU A 49 -10.13 13.34 3.85
CA LEU A 49 -11.35 13.50 4.65
C LEU A 49 -11.41 14.89 5.32
N ILE A 50 -10.30 15.35 5.91
CA ILE A 50 -10.28 16.66 6.58
C ILE A 50 -10.14 17.83 5.59
N SER A 51 -9.78 17.56 4.34
CA SER A 51 -9.47 18.62 3.39
C SER A 51 -10.67 19.49 3.02
N LYS A 52 -10.39 20.74 2.62
CA LYS A 52 -11.40 21.64 2.02
C LYS A 52 -11.55 21.47 0.50
N ARG A 53 -10.83 20.54 -0.13
CA ARG A 53 -10.88 20.35 -1.59
C ARG A 53 -12.23 19.77 -2.02
N LYS A 54 -12.85 20.36 -3.05
CA LYS A 54 -14.16 19.93 -3.60
C LYS A 54 -14.08 18.53 -4.20
N PHE A 55 -13.02 18.23 -4.96
CA PHE A 55 -12.82 16.95 -5.65
C PHE A 55 -12.06 15.89 -4.84
N ALA A 56 -11.98 16.04 -3.50
CA ALA A 56 -11.17 15.13 -2.67
C ALA A 56 -11.61 13.65 -2.79
N ALA A 57 -12.92 13.38 -2.85
CA ALA A 57 -13.45 12.02 -3.00
C ALA A 57 -13.00 11.38 -4.32
N LEU A 58 -13.13 12.13 -5.43
CA LEU A 58 -12.73 11.66 -6.76
C LEU A 58 -11.22 11.42 -6.83
N LEU A 59 -10.42 12.39 -6.38
CA LEU A 59 -8.96 12.27 -6.40
C LEU A 59 -8.48 11.08 -5.56
N LEU A 60 -9.05 10.88 -4.37
CA LEU A 60 -8.71 9.73 -3.53
C LEU A 60 -9.12 8.41 -4.19
N SER A 61 -10.31 8.35 -4.80
CA SER A 61 -10.81 7.14 -5.46
C SER A 61 -9.97 6.78 -6.70
N VAL A 62 -9.62 7.77 -7.52
CA VAL A 62 -8.75 7.57 -8.70
C VAL A 62 -7.35 7.14 -8.27
N PHE A 63 -6.78 7.79 -7.26
CA PHE A 63 -5.49 7.39 -6.70
C PHE A 63 -5.52 5.96 -6.18
N PHE A 64 -6.54 5.61 -5.39
CA PHE A 64 -6.74 4.27 -4.85
C PHE A 64 -6.83 3.21 -5.95
N VAL A 65 -7.70 3.42 -6.94
CA VAL A 65 -7.87 2.49 -8.06
C VAL A 65 -6.55 2.33 -8.80
N ARG A 66 -5.86 3.43 -9.14
CA ARG A 66 -4.54 3.37 -9.78
C ARG A 66 -3.55 2.51 -8.98
N GLU A 67 -3.45 2.72 -7.67
CA GLU A 67 -2.52 1.95 -6.83
C GLU A 67 -2.89 0.46 -6.76
N VAL A 68 -4.18 0.13 -6.63
CA VAL A 68 -4.67 -1.26 -6.67
C VAL A 68 -4.33 -1.93 -8.00
N PHE A 69 -4.49 -1.24 -9.13
CA PHE A 69 -4.09 -1.74 -10.45
C PHE A 69 -2.57 -1.92 -10.56
N LEU A 70 -1.76 -0.95 -10.13
CA LEU A 70 -0.30 -1.05 -10.22
C LEU A 70 0.29 -2.17 -9.35
N ALA A 71 -0.25 -2.34 -8.14
CA ALA A 71 0.11 -3.45 -7.25
C ALA A 71 -0.27 -4.80 -7.87
N SER A 72 -1.49 -4.91 -8.39
CA SER A 72 -1.99 -6.15 -9.01
C SER A 72 -1.26 -6.48 -10.31
N PHE A 73 -0.89 -5.48 -11.12
CA PHE A 73 -0.04 -5.66 -12.29
C PHE A 73 1.35 -6.19 -11.93
N SER A 74 1.85 -5.85 -10.74
CA SER A 74 3.12 -6.34 -10.20
C SER A 74 2.98 -7.67 -9.43
N CYS A 75 1.83 -8.35 -9.53
CA CYS A 75 1.50 -9.58 -8.79
C CYS A 75 1.52 -9.43 -7.25
N ARG A 76 1.42 -8.20 -6.74
CA ARG A 76 1.34 -7.88 -5.31
C ARG A 76 -0.12 -7.80 -4.85
N TYR A 77 -0.80 -8.95 -4.87
CA TYR A 77 -2.24 -9.02 -4.60
C TYR A 77 -2.57 -8.82 -3.10
N GLU A 78 -1.70 -9.23 -2.19
CA GLU A 78 -1.90 -9.06 -0.74
C GLU A 78 -1.72 -7.60 -0.34
N LEU A 79 -0.74 -6.94 -0.95
CA LEU A 79 -0.54 -5.50 -0.84
C LEU A 79 -1.78 -4.73 -1.31
N ALA A 80 -2.35 -5.10 -2.46
CA ALA A 80 -3.58 -4.50 -2.95
C ALA A 80 -4.79 -4.76 -2.02
N ARG A 81 -4.92 -5.96 -1.46
CA ARG A 81 -5.95 -6.27 -0.43
C ARG A 81 -5.79 -5.40 0.82
N ALA A 82 -4.56 -5.16 1.27
CA ALA A 82 -4.29 -4.29 2.40
C ALA A 82 -4.70 -2.84 2.14
N MET A 83 -4.51 -2.33 0.91
CA MET A 83 -5.05 -1.01 0.52
C MET A 83 -6.57 -0.98 0.53
N ILE A 84 -7.24 -2.04 0.04
CA ILE A 84 -8.70 -2.16 0.08
C ILE A 84 -9.21 -2.12 1.53
N MET A 85 -8.57 -2.87 2.43
CA MET A 85 -8.87 -2.84 3.86
C MET A 85 -8.69 -1.43 4.43
N SER A 86 -7.55 -0.78 4.15
CA SER A 86 -7.26 0.58 4.61
C SER A 86 -8.32 1.59 4.18
N TYR A 87 -8.81 1.50 2.93
CA TYR A 87 -9.82 2.44 2.46
C TYR A 87 -11.15 2.28 3.18
N ASN A 88 -11.60 1.03 3.42
CA ASN A 88 -12.80 0.76 4.21
C ASN A 88 -12.65 1.26 5.65
N ASP A 89 -11.55 0.88 6.29
CA ASP A 89 -11.22 1.20 7.67
C ASP A 89 -11.16 2.73 7.90
N CYS A 90 -10.52 3.48 6.99
CA CYS A 90 -10.42 4.94 7.09
C CYS A 90 -11.77 5.67 7.09
N LEU A 91 -12.80 5.07 6.48
CA LEU A 91 -14.14 5.64 6.34
C LEU A 91 -15.16 5.01 7.31
N SER A 92 -14.71 4.15 8.23
CA SER A 92 -15.58 3.38 9.12
C SER A 92 -16.16 4.17 10.29
N GLY A 93 -15.73 5.42 10.51
CA GLY A 93 -16.23 6.28 11.58
C GLY A 93 -15.26 6.37 12.76
N ARG A 94 -15.70 6.99 13.85
CA ARG A 94 -14.86 7.33 15.01
C ARG A 94 -14.45 6.11 15.83
N GLU A 95 -15.38 5.19 16.09
CA GLU A 95 -15.13 4.03 16.96
C GLU A 95 -13.94 3.22 16.43
N PHE A 96 -13.86 3.04 15.12
CA PHE A 96 -12.72 2.39 14.47
C PHE A 96 -11.37 2.96 14.91
N TRP A 97 -11.23 4.29 14.96
CA TRP A 97 -9.98 4.95 15.36
C TRP A 97 -9.69 4.81 16.84
N GLU A 98 -10.73 4.81 17.68
CA GLU A 98 -10.58 4.62 19.12
C GLU A 98 -10.16 3.19 19.47
N ASP A 99 -10.71 2.21 18.77
CA ASP A 99 -10.48 0.80 19.04
C ASP A 99 -9.13 0.32 18.49
N ASN A 100 -8.59 0.99 17.47
CA ASN A 100 -7.39 0.56 16.76
C ASN A 100 -6.20 1.52 16.92
N VAL A 101 -6.07 2.18 18.08
CA VAL A 101 -4.99 3.15 18.35
C VAL A 101 -3.60 2.50 18.27
N ASP A 102 -3.43 1.29 18.81
CA ASP A 102 -2.15 0.57 18.84
C ASP A 102 -1.91 -0.33 17.62
N LEU A 103 -2.90 -0.40 16.71
CA LEU A 103 -2.90 -1.23 15.50
C LEU A 103 -2.78 -2.74 15.77
N LEU A 104 -2.98 -3.24 16.99
CA LEU A 104 -2.82 -4.66 17.29
C LEU A 104 -3.75 -5.53 16.44
N GLU A 105 -5.04 -5.18 16.41
CA GLU A 105 -6.02 -5.95 15.65
C GLU A 105 -5.82 -5.80 14.13
N ILE A 106 -5.41 -4.60 13.68
CA ILE A 106 -5.03 -4.36 12.28
C ILE A 106 -3.85 -5.25 11.88
N ARG A 107 -2.82 -5.38 12.73
CA ARG A 107 -1.67 -6.25 12.45
C ARG A 107 -2.09 -7.70 12.34
N LYS A 108 -3.03 -8.17 13.18
CA LYS A 108 -3.57 -9.54 13.06
C LYS A 108 -4.31 -9.74 11.74
N ARG A 109 -5.23 -8.83 11.38
CA ARG A 109 -5.97 -8.89 10.11
C ARG A 109 -5.04 -8.87 8.89
N ILE A 110 -3.99 -8.03 8.92
CA ILE A 110 -3.00 -7.96 7.85
C ILE A 110 -2.15 -9.24 7.79
N ASN A 111 -1.68 -9.75 8.94
CA ASN A 111 -0.91 -10.99 8.98
C ASN A 111 -1.72 -12.18 8.46
N ALA A 112 -3.03 -12.22 8.73
CA ALA A 112 -3.93 -13.27 8.26
C ALA A 112 -4.10 -13.30 6.74
N ILE A 113 -3.89 -12.18 6.04
CA ILE A 113 -3.91 -12.14 4.56
C ILE A 113 -2.53 -12.21 3.92
N THR A 114 -1.45 -12.13 4.72
CA THR A 114 -0.08 -12.09 4.23
C THR A 114 0.50 -13.50 4.21
N HIS A 115 0.48 -14.15 3.05
CA HIS A 115 1.00 -15.52 2.87
C HIS A 115 2.22 -15.51 1.94
N ASN A 116 2.03 -14.99 0.73
CA ASN A 116 3.04 -15.02 -0.33
C ASN A 116 3.96 -13.79 -0.29
N GLU A 117 3.48 -12.65 0.21
CA GLU A 117 4.27 -11.41 0.25
C GLU A 117 5.22 -11.34 1.47
N LYS A 118 6.02 -12.41 1.68
CA LYS A 118 7.05 -12.54 2.72
C LYS A 118 8.41 -12.90 2.13
N PHE A 119 9.48 -12.44 2.76
CA PHE A 119 10.86 -12.85 2.47
C PHE A 119 11.16 -14.19 3.13
N ASN A 120 10.67 -15.28 2.54
CA ASN A 120 10.78 -16.65 3.06
C ASN A 120 11.57 -17.58 2.14
N VAL A 121 12.05 -17.10 0.99
CA VAL A 121 12.89 -17.88 0.08
C VAL A 121 14.34 -17.52 0.37
N GLU A 122 15.09 -18.50 0.87
CA GLU A 122 16.55 -18.41 0.95
C GLU A 122 17.14 -18.46 -0.46
N GLY A 123 18.28 -17.79 -0.64
CA GLY A 123 18.90 -17.50 -1.93
C GLY A 123 18.72 -18.65 -2.91
N ILE A 124 17.96 -18.40 -3.99
CA ILE A 124 17.92 -19.32 -5.13
C ILE A 124 19.37 -19.54 -5.55
N ASP A 125 19.73 -20.76 -5.94
CA ASP A 125 20.87 -20.97 -6.81
C ASP A 125 20.60 -20.22 -8.12
N ILE A 126 20.84 -18.92 -8.08
CA ILE A 126 20.89 -18.00 -9.22
C ILE A 126 21.98 -18.47 -10.20
N VAL A 127 22.88 -19.31 -9.69
CA VAL A 127 23.88 -20.10 -10.37
C VAL A 127 23.19 -20.92 -11.47
N ASN A 128 23.57 -20.65 -12.73
CA ASN A 128 23.18 -21.31 -14.00
C ASN A 128 22.26 -20.53 -14.95
N GLY A 129 21.97 -19.23 -14.72
CA GLY A 129 21.30 -18.40 -15.75
C GLY A 129 19.83 -18.74 -16.00
N CYS A 130 19.20 -19.50 -15.10
CA CYS A 130 17.79 -19.88 -15.15
C CYS A 130 16.83 -18.72 -14.84
N VAL A 131 17.34 -17.51 -14.55
CA VAL A 131 16.57 -16.30 -14.25
C VAL A 131 16.94 -15.18 -15.21
N ASP A 132 16.00 -14.27 -15.47
CA ASP A 132 16.28 -13.00 -16.15
C ASP A 132 16.52 -11.88 -15.14
N TYR A 133 17.22 -10.84 -15.59
CA TYR A 133 17.44 -9.60 -14.84
C TYR A 133 16.87 -8.39 -15.59
N PRO A 134 16.51 -7.31 -14.89
CA PRO A 134 15.89 -6.15 -15.50
C PRO A 134 16.91 -5.37 -16.33
N CYS A 135 16.66 -5.19 -17.63
CA CYS A 135 17.49 -4.31 -18.45
C CYS A 135 17.11 -2.85 -18.22
N SER A 136 18.11 -1.97 -18.10
CA SER A 136 18.01 -0.53 -17.79
C SER A 136 17.37 0.33 -18.89
N GLY A 137 16.97 -0.25 -20.02
CA GLY A 137 16.40 0.47 -21.15
C GLY A 137 14.99 1.03 -20.88
N LYS A 138 14.69 2.21 -21.44
CA LYS A 138 13.33 2.77 -21.48
C LYS A 138 12.40 1.84 -22.24
N GLU A 139 11.19 1.65 -21.71
CA GLU A 139 10.16 0.87 -22.40
C GLU A 139 9.61 1.65 -23.61
N LYS A 140 9.51 0.99 -24.77
CA LYS A 140 8.88 1.58 -25.96
C LYS A 140 7.38 1.75 -25.73
N ALA A 141 6.79 2.84 -26.23
CA ALA A 141 5.37 3.17 -26.03
C ALA A 141 4.41 2.04 -26.45
N ILE A 142 4.74 1.32 -27.54
CA ILE A 142 3.94 0.20 -28.02
C ILE A 142 3.84 -0.95 -26.98
N TYR A 143 4.93 -1.28 -26.28
CA TYR A 143 4.92 -2.30 -25.24
C TYR A 143 4.08 -1.87 -24.03
N LYS A 144 4.17 -0.58 -23.67
CA LYS A 144 3.32 -0.01 -22.63
C LYS A 144 1.85 -0.08 -23.01
N PHE A 145 1.50 0.21 -24.27
CA PHE A 145 0.14 0.08 -24.78
C PHE A 145 -0.38 -1.36 -24.68
N PHE A 146 0.39 -2.35 -25.18
CA PHE A 146 0.04 -3.77 -25.06
C PHE A 146 -0.15 -4.21 -23.61
N ARG A 147 0.71 -3.75 -22.69
CA ARG A 147 0.55 -4.02 -21.26
C ARG A 147 -0.74 -3.44 -20.70
N CYS A 148 -1.10 -2.22 -21.06
CA CYS A 148 -2.36 -1.62 -20.61
C CYS A 148 -3.57 -2.43 -21.09
N ILE A 149 -3.68 -2.71 -22.40
CA ILE A 149 -4.85 -3.40 -22.96
C ILE A 149 -4.96 -4.86 -22.52
N THR A 150 -3.83 -5.52 -22.18
CA THR A 150 -3.81 -6.91 -21.71
C THR A 150 -3.85 -7.05 -20.19
N LEU A 151 -4.07 -5.95 -19.46
CA LEU A 151 -4.02 -5.90 -17.99
C LEU A 151 -2.72 -6.50 -17.43
N ASN A 152 -1.60 -6.05 -18.00
CA ASN A 152 -0.24 -6.52 -17.74
C ASN A 152 -0.03 -8.02 -17.92
N GLY A 153 -0.79 -8.63 -18.85
CA GLY A 153 -0.69 -10.05 -19.18
C GLY A 153 -1.77 -10.94 -18.53
N HIS A 154 -2.62 -10.40 -17.66
CA HIS A 154 -3.68 -11.19 -17.01
C HIS A 154 -4.80 -11.60 -18.00
N LEU A 155 -4.97 -10.87 -19.10
CA LEU A 155 -5.88 -11.26 -20.19
C LEU A 155 -5.25 -12.23 -21.20
N ILE A 156 -3.91 -12.38 -21.19
CA ILE A 156 -3.20 -13.23 -22.14
C ILE A 156 -3.38 -14.71 -21.78
N PRO A 157 -3.66 -15.63 -22.72
CA PRO A 157 -3.73 -17.06 -22.45
C PRO A 157 -2.46 -17.63 -21.80
N ALA A 158 -2.62 -18.62 -20.91
CA ALA A 158 -1.52 -19.11 -20.05
C ALA A 158 -0.30 -19.64 -20.83
N PHE A 159 -0.52 -20.21 -22.02
CA PHE A 159 0.55 -20.75 -22.87
C PHE A 159 1.45 -19.66 -23.50
N PHE A 160 1.01 -18.40 -23.50
CA PHE A 160 1.84 -17.26 -23.91
C PHE A 160 2.58 -16.61 -22.73
N LEU A 161 2.43 -17.11 -21.50
CA LEU A 161 3.17 -16.61 -20.34
C LEU A 161 4.61 -17.12 -20.33
N ILE A 162 5.52 -16.28 -19.85
CA ILE A 162 6.94 -16.56 -19.79
C ILE A 162 7.21 -17.35 -18.50
N LYS A 163 7.63 -18.61 -18.67
CA LYS A 163 7.97 -19.53 -17.57
C LYS A 163 9.28 -19.18 -16.88
N LYS A 164 10.25 -18.62 -17.63
CA LYS A 164 11.53 -18.18 -17.07
C LYS A 164 11.27 -17.07 -16.03
N PRO A 165 11.68 -17.22 -14.77
CA PRO A 165 11.48 -16.20 -13.75
C PRO A 165 12.36 -14.97 -14.00
N ILE A 166 12.00 -13.85 -13.39
CA ILE A 166 12.81 -12.62 -13.35
C ILE A 166 13.13 -12.25 -11.91
N VAL A 167 14.33 -11.76 -11.65
CA VAL A 167 14.74 -11.18 -10.37
C VAL A 167 14.70 -9.66 -10.48
N VAL A 168 14.01 -8.99 -9.57
CA VAL A 168 13.91 -7.53 -9.48
C VAL A 168 14.39 -7.08 -8.10
N ASP A 169 14.96 -5.88 -8.01
CA ASP A 169 15.26 -5.28 -6.71
C ASP A 169 13.95 -5.01 -5.96
N TYR A 170 13.86 -5.44 -4.70
CA TYR A 170 12.66 -5.30 -3.89
C TYR A 170 12.18 -3.86 -3.69
N ARG A 171 13.09 -2.88 -3.79
CA ARG A 171 12.82 -1.44 -3.68
C ARG A 171 11.92 -0.93 -4.81
N HIS A 172 11.82 -1.66 -5.92
CA HIS A 172 10.81 -1.35 -6.93
C HIS A 172 9.42 -1.62 -6.35
N TYR A 173 8.70 -0.53 -6.05
CA TYR A 173 7.35 -0.59 -5.51
C TYR A 173 6.36 -1.22 -6.52
N HIS A 174 6.40 -0.76 -7.78
CA HIS A 174 5.53 -1.22 -8.87
C HIS A 174 6.32 -1.62 -10.14
N PRO A 175 7.06 -2.75 -10.14
CA PRO A 175 7.83 -3.22 -11.30
C PRO A 175 6.91 -3.83 -12.39
N THR A 176 5.89 -3.10 -12.79
CA THR A 176 4.84 -3.54 -13.73
C THR A 176 5.41 -3.95 -15.10
N LYS A 177 6.49 -3.30 -15.56
CA LYS A 177 7.20 -3.66 -16.80
C LYS A 177 7.82 -5.05 -16.72
N PHE A 178 8.45 -5.35 -15.59
CA PHE A 178 9.21 -6.58 -15.41
C PHE A 178 8.29 -7.78 -15.13
N SER A 179 7.13 -7.53 -14.55
CA SER A 179 6.08 -8.54 -14.30
C SER A 179 5.26 -8.91 -15.54
N PHE A 180 5.33 -8.15 -16.64
CA PHE A 180 4.52 -8.41 -17.83
C PHE A 180 4.76 -9.83 -18.37
N ARG A 181 3.67 -10.62 -18.46
CA ARG A 181 3.65 -12.04 -18.90
C ARG A 181 4.47 -13.01 -18.04
N ARG A 182 5.14 -12.58 -16.97
CA ARG A 182 5.95 -13.49 -16.15
C ARG A 182 5.06 -14.32 -15.25
N ILE A 183 5.30 -15.62 -15.18
CA ILE A 183 4.61 -16.50 -14.24
C ILE A 183 5.15 -16.29 -12.82
N THR A 184 6.47 -16.15 -12.70
CA THR A 184 7.17 -16.04 -11.41
C THR A 184 8.08 -14.82 -11.41
N ILE A 185 8.00 -14.02 -10.35
CA ILE A 185 8.82 -12.83 -10.12
C ILE A 185 9.45 -12.95 -8.74
N TYR A 186 10.75 -12.78 -8.67
CA TYR A 186 11.48 -12.73 -7.41
C TYR A 186 11.90 -11.32 -7.09
N HIS A 187 11.60 -10.86 -5.89
CA HIS A 187 12.10 -9.60 -5.35
C HIS A 187 13.27 -9.89 -4.42
N LEU A 188 14.47 -9.46 -4.81
CA LEU A 188 15.69 -9.62 -4.03
C LEU A 188 15.84 -8.48 -3.04
N ASN A 189 15.98 -8.82 -1.76
CA ASN A 189 16.51 -7.92 -0.75
C ASN A 189 18.04 -8.04 -0.71
N ILE A 190 18.73 -7.04 -1.27
CA ILE A 190 20.19 -7.03 -1.42
C ILE A 190 20.89 -7.03 -0.05
N GLU A 191 20.26 -6.49 1.00
CA GLU A 191 20.89 -6.33 2.32
C GLU A 191 21.04 -7.65 3.08
N ASN A 192 20.10 -8.57 2.90
CA ASN A 192 20.10 -9.85 3.61
C ASN A 192 20.06 -11.07 2.68
N GLY A 193 20.13 -10.85 1.36
CA GLY A 193 20.11 -11.89 0.33
C GLY A 193 18.78 -12.64 0.20
N LYS A 194 17.74 -12.28 0.97
CA LYS A 194 16.45 -13.00 0.97
C LYS A 194 15.60 -12.62 -0.23
N LEU A 195 14.81 -13.58 -0.68
CA LEU A 195 13.91 -13.42 -1.81
C LEU A 195 12.46 -13.48 -1.37
N LEU A 196 11.67 -12.63 -2.01
CA LEU A 196 10.21 -12.67 -2.00
C LEU A 196 9.74 -13.23 -3.34
N LYS A 197 8.94 -14.30 -3.34
CA LYS A 197 8.39 -14.91 -4.55
C LYS A 197 6.95 -14.46 -4.79
N LEU A 198 6.71 -13.84 -5.94
CA LEU A 198 5.38 -13.49 -6.42
C LEU A 198 5.02 -14.36 -7.63
N THR A 199 3.75 -14.76 -7.71
CA THR A 199 3.25 -15.63 -8.78
C THR A 199 2.06 -14.97 -9.46
N HIS A 200 2.04 -14.99 -10.78
CA HIS A 200 0.93 -14.48 -11.59
C HIS A 200 -0.30 -15.37 -11.43
N SER A 201 -1.42 -14.77 -10.98
CA SER A 201 -2.69 -15.45 -10.82
C SER A 201 -3.83 -14.60 -11.40
N LYS A 202 -4.46 -15.09 -12.47
CA LYS A 202 -5.63 -14.43 -13.07
C LYS A 202 -6.79 -14.34 -12.07
N MET A 203 -7.03 -15.41 -11.33
CA MET A 203 -8.10 -15.47 -10.33
C MET A 203 -7.89 -14.41 -9.25
N GLU A 204 -6.68 -14.35 -8.65
CA GLU A 204 -6.39 -13.38 -7.59
C GLU A 204 -6.43 -11.94 -8.12
N PHE A 205 -5.90 -11.72 -9.34
CA PHE A 205 -5.98 -10.43 -10.01
C PHE A 205 -7.44 -9.95 -10.13
N PHE A 206 -8.33 -10.74 -10.74
CA PHE A 206 -9.71 -10.29 -10.95
C PHE A 206 -10.48 -10.14 -9.63
N LYS A 207 -10.27 -11.03 -8.65
CA LYS A 207 -10.86 -10.88 -7.30
C LYS A 207 -10.48 -9.55 -6.67
N VAL A 208 -9.19 -9.20 -6.69
CA VAL A 208 -8.70 -7.96 -6.09
C VAL A 208 -9.17 -6.72 -6.86
N ILE A 209 -9.15 -6.75 -8.19
CA ILE A 209 -9.63 -5.63 -9.01
C ILE A 209 -11.12 -5.40 -8.81
N ILE A 210 -11.96 -6.44 -8.84
CA ILE A 210 -13.41 -6.30 -8.63
C ILE A 210 -13.69 -5.75 -7.23
N ASN A 211 -13.07 -6.32 -6.20
CA ASN A 211 -13.21 -5.84 -4.82
C ASN A 211 -12.73 -4.39 -4.66
N GLY A 212 -11.64 -4.03 -5.33
CA GLY A 212 -11.10 -2.67 -5.37
C GLY A 212 -12.09 -1.70 -6.01
N LEU A 213 -12.61 -2.01 -7.19
CA LEU A 213 -13.57 -1.15 -7.89
C LEU A 213 -14.86 -0.98 -7.07
N PHE A 214 -15.42 -2.06 -6.52
CA PHE A 214 -16.58 -1.97 -5.64
C PHE A 214 -16.31 -1.11 -4.40
N THR A 215 -15.14 -1.30 -3.77
CA THR A 215 -14.72 -0.49 -2.62
C THR A 215 -14.58 0.98 -2.99
N ALA A 216 -14.01 1.29 -4.16
CA ALA A 216 -13.87 2.67 -4.64
C ALA A 216 -15.24 3.33 -4.83
N VAL A 217 -16.18 2.66 -5.48
CA VAL A 217 -17.55 3.16 -5.70
C VAL A 217 -18.27 3.35 -4.36
N LYS A 218 -18.28 2.32 -3.51
CA LYS A 218 -18.90 2.37 -2.17
C LYS A 218 -18.36 3.55 -1.36
N ASN A 219 -17.03 3.68 -1.30
CA ASN A 219 -16.37 4.69 -0.49
C ASN A 219 -16.46 6.08 -1.09
N PHE A 220 -16.58 6.22 -2.42
CA PHE A 220 -16.85 7.49 -3.07
C PHE A 220 -18.18 8.08 -2.57
N TYR A 221 -19.24 7.28 -2.51
CA TYR A 221 -20.55 7.73 -2.00
C TYR A 221 -20.53 7.95 -0.48
N ARG A 222 -19.87 7.08 0.30
CA ARG A 222 -19.74 7.24 1.76
C ARG A 222 -18.89 8.45 2.17
N PHE A 223 -17.98 8.91 1.29
CA PHE A 223 -16.97 9.92 1.59
C PHE A 223 -17.53 11.19 2.22
N LYS A 224 -18.66 11.72 1.71
CA LYS A 224 -19.25 12.97 2.22
C LYS A 224 -19.64 12.86 3.69
N SER A 225 -20.26 11.73 4.06
CA SER A 225 -20.67 11.49 5.44
C SER A 225 -19.46 11.18 6.34
N ALA A 226 -18.53 10.33 5.87
CA ALA A 226 -17.30 10.01 6.61
C ALA A 226 -16.42 11.25 6.86
N LYS A 227 -16.40 12.20 5.91
CA LYS A 227 -15.76 13.50 6.05
C LYS A 227 -16.38 14.36 7.16
N LYS A 228 -17.71 14.36 7.28
CA LYS A 228 -18.42 15.08 8.35
C LYS A 228 -18.09 14.47 9.71
N GLU A 229 -18.17 13.15 9.82
CA GLU A 229 -17.85 12.40 11.03
C GLU A 229 -16.39 12.61 11.46
N MET A 230 -15.43 12.49 10.54
CA MET A 230 -14.02 12.70 10.83
C MET A 230 -13.76 14.14 11.30
N LYS A 231 -14.36 15.15 10.65
CA LYS A 231 -14.22 16.55 11.08
C LYS A 231 -14.75 16.79 12.49
N ASN A 232 -15.87 16.16 12.84
CA ASN A 232 -16.47 16.30 14.16
C ASN A 232 -15.69 15.52 15.23
N SER A 233 -15.06 14.41 14.85
CA SER A 233 -14.32 13.53 15.76
C SER A 233 -12.89 13.99 16.00
N LEU A 234 -12.28 14.65 15.02
CA LEU A 234 -10.87 15.04 15.06
C LEU A 234 -10.49 15.84 16.31
N PRO A 235 -11.24 16.88 16.75
CA PRO A 235 -10.90 17.62 17.97
C PRO A 235 -10.79 16.74 19.21
N TYR A 236 -11.65 15.72 19.31
CA TYR A 236 -11.59 14.74 20.40
C TYR A 236 -10.40 13.80 20.24
N LEU A 237 -10.21 13.20 19.05
CA LEU A 237 -9.12 12.24 18.76
C LEU A 237 -7.73 12.85 18.91
N THR A 238 -7.60 14.18 18.79
CA THR A 238 -6.35 14.91 19.01
C THR A 238 -6.29 15.61 20.37
N SER A 239 -7.28 15.42 21.25
CA SER A 239 -7.31 16.07 22.56
C SER A 239 -6.37 15.39 23.56
N LYS A 240 -5.88 16.19 24.51
CA LYS A 240 -5.13 15.69 25.67
C LYS A 240 -5.94 14.65 26.46
N LEU A 241 -7.24 14.89 26.61
CA LEU A 241 -8.17 14.00 27.33
C LEU A 241 -8.22 12.60 26.71
N PHE A 242 -8.36 12.52 25.39
CA PHE A 242 -8.38 11.23 24.68
C PHE A 242 -7.09 10.44 24.91
N TRP A 243 -5.94 11.09 24.72
CA TRP A 243 -4.65 10.42 24.87
C TRP A 243 -4.33 10.05 26.32
N TYR A 244 -4.72 10.87 27.32
CA TYR A 244 -4.62 10.47 28.72
C TYR A 244 -5.40 9.19 29.01
N LYS A 245 -6.65 9.09 28.54
CA LYS A 245 -7.46 7.88 28.72
C LYS A 245 -6.81 6.65 28.08
N LYS A 246 -6.14 6.81 26.93
CA LYS A 246 -5.49 5.68 26.23
C LYS A 246 -4.17 5.26 26.85
N PHE A 247 -3.36 6.20 27.35
CA PHE A 247 -2.06 5.89 27.96
C PHE A 247 -2.17 5.49 29.44
N ASN A 248 -3.08 6.09 30.22
CA ASN A 248 -3.22 5.81 31.65
C ASN A 248 -4.10 4.58 31.94
N LYS A 249 -4.89 4.09 30.99
CA LYS A 249 -5.63 2.81 31.17
C LYS A 249 -4.71 1.61 31.43
N LYS A 250 -3.41 1.71 31.10
CA LYS A 250 -2.43 0.63 31.33
C LYS A 250 -1.81 0.62 32.73
N SER A 251 -2.02 1.63 33.58
CA SER A 251 -1.45 1.65 34.94
C SER A 251 -2.33 0.98 36.00
N GLU A 252 -3.61 0.72 35.72
CA GLU A 252 -4.53 0.12 36.69
C GLU A 252 -4.58 -1.42 36.61
N ASP A 253 -4.11 -2.04 35.51
CA ASP A 253 -4.08 -3.52 35.36
C ASP A 253 -2.75 -4.15 35.80
N LYS A 254 -1.95 -3.44 36.60
CA LYS A 254 -0.66 -3.93 37.15
C LYS A 254 -0.53 -3.61 38.65
N TYR A 255 -1.47 -4.07 39.46
CA TYR A 255 -1.26 -4.31 40.89
C TYR A 255 -2.06 -5.54 41.32
#